data_AF-A0AAJ1B339-F1
#
_entry.id   AF-A0AAJ1B339-F1
#
_cell.length_a   1.000
_cell.length_b   1.000
_cell.length_c   1.000
_cell.angle_alpha   90.00
_cell.angle_beta   90.00
_cell.angle_gamma   90.00
#
_symmetry.space_group_name_H-M   'P 1'
#
loop_
_entity.id
_entity.type
_entity.pdbx_description
1 polymer ?
#
loop_
_entity_poly.entity_id
_entity_poly.type
_entity_poly.pdbx_seq_one_letter_code
_entity_poly.pdbx_strand_id
1 'polypeptide(L)'
;MNCLTEVLGMGLRGNGTIPAVYSERIKLAKHAGMQIMELLKKDIRPRDIITKESMMNALTMDMALGCSTNSMLHLPAIAHEIGFDFNIKFANEISEKTPNLCHL
;
A
#
# COMPACT_ATOMS: atom_id res chain seq x y z
N MET A 1 7.41 -2.84 2.17
CA MET A 1 6.58 -2.30 1.07
C MET A 1 5.40 -3.18 0.67
N ASN A 2 5.50 -4.51 0.55
CA ASN A 2 4.35 -5.33 0.07
C ASN A 2 3.04 -5.15 0.86
N CYS A 3 3.11 -5.04 2.19
CA CYS A 3 1.94 -4.73 3.01
C CYS A 3 1.34 -3.36 2.68
N LEU A 4 2.18 -2.35 2.46
CA LEU A 4 1.74 -1.02 2.03
C LEU A 4 1.16 -1.04 0.61
N THR A 5 1.69 -1.85 -0.30
CA THR A 5 1.13 -2.02 -1.65
C THR A 5 -0.32 -2.53 -1.58
N GLU A 6 -0.61 -3.43 -0.63
CA GLU A 6 -1.97 -3.92 -0.37
C GLU A 6 -2.87 -2.80 0.17
N VAL A 7 -2.39 -2.00 1.13
CA VAL A 7 -3.15 -0.87 1.70
C VAL A 7 -3.39 0.27 0.71
N LEU A 8 -2.42 0.52 -0.18
CA LEU A 8 -2.57 1.48 -1.29
C LEU A 8 -3.59 1.01 -2.33
N GLY A 9 -4.08 -0.23 -2.25
CA GLY A 9 -5.03 -0.82 -3.20
C GLY A 9 -4.39 -1.37 -4.47
N MET A 10 -3.07 -1.35 -4.57
CA MET A 10 -2.32 -1.84 -5.75
C MET A 10 -1.97 -3.33 -5.66
N GLY A 11 -2.02 -3.91 -4.45
CA GLY A 11 -1.81 -5.32 -4.19
C GLY A 11 -3.12 -6.01 -3.83
N LEU A 12 -3.36 -7.19 -4.41
CA LEU A 12 -4.47 -8.03 -3.97
C LEU A 12 -4.27 -8.52 -2.53
N ARG A 13 -5.38 -8.83 -1.85
CA ARG A 13 -5.37 -9.35 -0.47
C ARG A 13 -4.40 -10.52 -0.31
N GLY A 14 -3.53 -10.43 0.70
CA GLY A 14 -2.51 -11.45 0.98
C GLY A 14 -1.20 -11.23 0.23
N ASN A 15 -1.09 -10.22 -0.63
CA ASN A 15 0.17 -9.88 -1.29
C ASN A 15 1.26 -9.58 -0.27
N GLY A 16 0.90 -8.88 0.82
CA GLY A 16 1.80 -8.54 1.92
C GLY A 16 2.33 -9.72 2.73
N THR A 17 1.56 -10.81 2.83
CA THR A 17 1.72 -11.78 3.93
C THR A 17 1.92 -13.22 3.49
N ILE A 18 1.53 -13.62 2.27
CA ILE A 18 1.68 -15.01 1.81
C ILE A 18 3.17 -15.38 1.68
N PRO A 19 3.69 -16.43 2.33
CA PRO A 19 5.07 -16.85 2.15
C PRO A 19 5.39 -17.23 0.70
N ALA A 20 6.61 -16.96 0.24
CA ALA A 20 7.00 -17.18 -1.16
C ALA A 20 6.91 -18.66 -1.60
N VAL A 21 7.15 -19.60 -0.67
CA VAL A 21 7.16 -21.05 -0.92
C VAL A 21 5.76 -21.68 -0.96
N TYR A 22 4.71 -20.91 -0.64
CA TYR A 22 3.34 -21.44 -0.59
C TYR A 22 2.68 -21.41 -1.96
N SER A 23 1.88 -22.43 -2.25
CA SER A 23 1.13 -22.54 -3.52
C SER A 23 0.19 -21.35 -3.76
N GLU A 24 -0.24 -20.72 -2.67
CA GLU A 24 -1.07 -19.52 -2.59
C GLU A 24 -0.43 -18.35 -3.33
N ARG A 25 0.90 -18.27 -3.41
CA ARG A 25 1.60 -17.20 -4.13
C ARG A 25 1.39 -17.32 -5.65
N ILE A 26 1.40 -18.54 -6.18
CA ILE A 26 1.09 -18.82 -7.60
C ILE A 26 -0.39 -18.53 -7.89
N LYS A 27 -1.29 -18.93 -6.97
CA LYS A 27 -2.73 -18.62 -7.08
C LYS A 27 -2.97 -17.11 -7.12
N LEU A 28 -2.32 -16.35 -6.23
CA LEU A 28 -2.40 -14.90 -6.17
C LEU A 28 -1.91 -14.25 -7.47
N ALA A 29 -0.80 -14.72 -8.03
CA ALA A 29 -0.28 -14.22 -9.31
C ALA A 29 -1.28 -14.43 -10.46
N LYS A 30 -1.93 -15.60 -10.52
CA LYS A 30 -2.99 -15.86 -11.51
C LYS A 30 -4.19 -14.92 -11.31
N HIS A 31 -4.63 -14.73 -10.07
CA HIS A 31 -5.72 -13.80 -9.76
C HIS A 31 -5.35 -12.35 -10.09
N ALA A 32 -4.10 -11.92 -9.90
CA ALA A 32 -3.64 -10.60 -10.31
C ALA A 32 -3.77 -10.40 -11.84
N GLY A 33 -3.41 -11.42 -12.62
CA GLY A 33 -3.61 -11.44 -14.07
C GLY A 33 -5.09 -11.36 -14.48
N MET A 34 -5.99 -11.99 -13.72
CA MET A 34 -7.43 -11.86 -13.97
C MET A 34 -7.94 -10.47 -13.59
N GLN A 35 -7.49 -9.93 -12.44
CA GLN A 35 -7.92 -8.64 -11.94
C GLN A 35 -7.53 -7.50 -12.88
N ILE A 36 -6.32 -7.52 -13.45
CA ILE A 36 -5.89 -6.44 -14.36
C ILE A 36 -6.75 -6.38 -15.62
N MET A 37 -7.25 -7.52 -16.12
CA MET A 37 -8.19 -7.55 -17.25
C MET A 37 -9.54 -6.91 -16.90
N GLU A 38 -10.02 -7.08 -15.65
CA GLU A 38 -11.22 -6.41 -15.16
C GLU A 38 -11.02 -4.90 -15.00
N LEU A 39 -9.84 -4.46 -14.52
CA LEU A 39 -9.51 -3.03 -14.43
C LEU A 39 -9.44 -2.40 -15.82
N LEU A 40 -8.79 -3.08 -16.77
CA LEU A 40 -8.73 -2.64 -18.17
C LEU A 40 -10.12 -2.49 -18.78
N LYS A 41 -11.00 -3.47 -18.58
CA LYS A 41 -12.39 -3.44 -19.07
C LYS A 41 -13.20 -2.27 -18.51
N LYS A 42 -12.89 -1.84 -17.28
CA LYS A 42 -13.56 -0.74 -16.57
C LYS A 42 -12.86 0.61 -16.72
N ASP A 43 -11.75 0.67 -17.46
CA ASP A 43 -10.84 1.84 -17.55
C ASP A 43 -10.44 2.39 -16.18
N ILE A 44 -10.18 1.51 -15.21
CA ILE A 44 -9.68 1.90 -13.88
C ILE A 44 -8.15 1.97 -13.94
N ARG A 45 -7.60 3.13 -13.58
CA ARG A 45 -6.18 3.47 -13.68
C ARG A 45 -5.56 3.60 -12.29
N PRO A 46 -4.21 3.57 -12.16
CA PRO A 46 -3.55 3.71 -10.86
C PRO A 46 -3.96 4.97 -10.08
N ARG A 47 -4.18 6.11 -10.76
CA ARG A 47 -4.62 7.36 -10.11
C ARG A 47 -6.08 7.34 -9.63
N ASP A 48 -6.88 6.37 -10.07
CA ASP A 48 -8.23 6.16 -9.55
C ASP A 48 -8.22 5.34 -8.25
N ILE A 49 -7.11 4.65 -7.97
CA ILE A 49 -6.92 3.78 -6.79
C ILE A 49 -6.03 4.47 -5.74
N ILE A 50 -4.93 5.06 -6.20
CA ILE A 50 -3.98 5.77 -5.33
C ILE A 50 -4.46 7.21 -5.19
N THR A 51 -5.19 7.47 -4.12
CA THR A 51 -5.73 8.78 -3.75
C THR A 51 -5.01 9.32 -2.52
N LYS A 52 -5.30 10.56 -2.15
CA LYS A 52 -4.81 11.13 -0.89
C LYS A 52 -5.21 10.25 0.30
N GLU A 53 -6.44 9.75 0.31
CA GLU A 53 -6.98 8.90 1.37
C GLU A 53 -6.24 7.57 1.46
N SER A 54 -5.95 6.91 0.33
CA SER A 54 -5.19 5.65 0.37
C SER A 54 -3.73 5.86 0.77
N MET A 55 -3.13 7.02 0.45
CA MET A 55 -1.82 7.41 0.98
C MET A 55 -1.84 7.61 2.51
N MET A 56 -2.90 8.24 3.05
CA MET A 56 -3.06 8.41 4.50
C MET A 56 -3.33 7.07 5.20
N ASN A 57 -4.07 6.15 4.56
CA ASN A 57 -4.24 4.79 5.04
C ASN A 57 -2.90 4.04 5.06
N ALA A 58 -2.08 4.18 4.03
CA ALA A 58 -0.77 3.55 3.96
C ALA A 58 0.15 4.07 5.08
N LEU A 59 0.16 5.38 5.34
CA LEU A 59 0.95 5.95 6.43
C LEU A 59 0.44 5.49 7.81
N THR A 60 -0.89 5.39 8.00
CA THR A 60 -1.49 4.85 9.22
C THR A 60 -1.06 3.39 9.44
N MET A 61 -1.11 2.57 8.39
CA MET A 61 -0.71 1.17 8.49
C MET A 61 0.79 0.99 8.72
N ASP A 62 1.62 1.86 8.14
CA ASP A 62 3.07 1.91 8.37
C ASP A 62 3.39 2.08 9.87
N MET A 63 2.69 3.01 10.54
CA MET A 63 2.83 3.25 11.98
C MET A 63 2.30 2.06 12.81
N ALA A 64 1.13 1.52 12.44
CA ALA A 64 0.52 0.42 13.16
C ALA A 64 1.35 -0.88 13.10
N LEU A 65 2.10 -1.10 12.03
CA LEU A 65 3.00 -2.25 11.89
C LEU A 65 4.41 -2.02 12.43
N GLY A 66 4.81 -0.77 12.71
CA GLY A 66 6.20 -0.43 13.01
C GLY A 66 7.14 -0.69 11.83
N CYS A 67 6.76 -0.25 10.63
CA CYS A 67 7.50 -0.49 9.40
C CYS A 67 8.86 0.24 9.32
N SER A 68 9.63 -0.06 8.27
CA SER A 68 10.94 0.56 8.01
C SER A 68 10.81 2.06 7.75
N THR A 69 11.75 2.85 8.27
CA THR A 69 11.87 4.29 7.99
C THR A 69 12.02 4.61 6.50
N ASN A 70 12.43 3.65 5.66
CA ASN A 70 12.47 3.80 4.19
C ASN A 70 11.09 4.06 3.58
N SER A 71 9.99 3.72 4.26
CA SER A 71 8.65 4.12 3.85
C SER A 71 8.50 5.64 3.72
N MET A 72 9.28 6.43 4.49
CA MET A 72 9.33 7.89 4.38
C MET A 72 10.10 8.40 3.16
N LEU A 73 10.73 7.52 2.38
CA LEU A 73 11.27 7.85 1.05
C LEU A 73 10.29 7.43 -0.05
N HIS A 74 9.72 6.23 0.08
CA HIS A 74 8.88 5.66 -0.96
C HIS A 74 7.47 6.27 -1.02
N LEU A 75 6.83 6.54 0.13
CA LEU A 75 5.49 7.13 0.14
C LEU A 75 5.47 8.55 -0.45
N PRO A 76 6.41 9.46 -0.12
CA PRO A 76 6.46 10.76 -0.80
C PRO A 76 6.74 10.66 -2.30
N ALA A 77 7.59 9.73 -2.72
CA ALA A 77 7.85 9.50 -4.14
C ALA A 77 6.58 9.04 -4.89
N ILE A 78 5.81 8.11 -4.32
CA ILE A 78 4.53 7.68 -4.88
C ILE A 78 3.50 8.82 -4.87
N ALA A 79 3.45 9.61 -3.79
CA ALA A 79 2.58 10.78 -3.70
C ALA A 79 2.88 11.80 -4.81
N HIS A 80 4.16 12.05 -5.09
CA HIS A 80 4.58 12.95 -6.16
C HIS A 80 4.06 12.49 -7.53
N GLU A 81 4.14 11.19 -7.85
CA GLU A 81 3.68 10.63 -9.12
C GLU A 81 2.16 10.75 -9.35
N ILE A 82 1.38 10.83 -8.27
CA ILE A 82 -0.08 11.06 -8.34
C ILE A 82 -0.46 12.54 -8.21
N GLY A 83 0.52 13.44 -8.08
CA GLY A 83 0.30 14.88 -7.91
C GLY A 83 -0.15 15.29 -6.51
N PHE A 84 0.10 14.46 -5.49
CA PHE A 84 -0.15 14.78 -4.09
C PHE A 84 1.12 15.35 -3.45
N ASP A 85 1.04 16.58 -2.96
CA ASP A 85 2.12 17.20 -2.19
C ASP A 85 2.18 16.60 -0.77
N PHE A 86 3.07 15.63 -0.60
CA PHE A 86 3.26 14.92 0.66
C PHE A 86 4.14 15.73 1.61
N ASN A 87 3.54 16.25 2.68
CA ASN A 87 4.29 16.87 3.77
C ASN A 87 4.73 15.81 4.78
N ILE A 88 6.03 15.71 5.04
CA ILE A 88 6.58 14.76 6.01
C ILE A 88 6.01 14.94 7.42
N LYS A 89 5.50 16.14 7.76
CA LYS A 89 4.82 16.41 9.04
C LYS A 89 3.59 15.52 9.25
N PHE A 90 2.95 15.03 8.19
CA PHE A 90 1.84 14.08 8.28
C PHE A 90 2.23 12.80 9.02
N ALA A 91 3.49 12.38 8.92
CA ALA A 91 3.97 11.19 9.63
C ALA A 91 3.86 11.34 11.15
N ASN A 92 4.23 12.50 11.69
CA ASN A 92 4.15 12.78 13.12
C ASN A 92 2.68 12.82 13.59
N GLU A 93 1.82 13.55 12.88
CA GLU A 93 0.40 13.67 13.20
C GLU A 93 -0.33 12.30 13.15
N ILE A 94 0.06 11.41 12.23
CA ILE A 94 -0.50 10.06 12.17
C ILE A 94 0.08 9.17 13.27
N SER A 95 1.37 9.25 13.53
CA SER A 95 2.04 8.46 14.57
C SER A 95 1.45 8.74 15.95
N GLU A 96 1.17 10.01 16.28
CA GLU A 96 0.56 10.41 17.56
C GLU A 96 -0.80 9.75 17.85
N LYS A 97 -1.59 9.47 16.80
CA LYS A 97 -2.93 8.86 16.92
C LYS A 97 -2.99 7.38 16.56
N THR A 98 -1.88 6.79 16.10
CA THR A 98 -1.84 5.42 15.61
C THR A 98 -0.89 4.58 16.45
N PRO A 99 -1.41 3.74 17.37
CA PRO A 99 -0.56 2.88 18.17
C PRO A 99 0.12 1.82 17.30
N ASN A 100 1.34 1.42 17.68
CA ASN A 100 1.94 0.22 17.12
C ASN A 100 1.21 -1.01 17.66
N LEU A 101 0.64 -1.81 16.77
CA LEU A 101 -0.19 -2.98 17.08
C LEU A 101 0.52 -4.31 16.84
N CYS A 102 1.69 -4.31 16.20
CA CYS A 102 2.39 -5.54 15.83
C CYS A 102 3.79 -5.61 16.44
N HIS A 103 4.15 -6.82 16.87
CA HIS A 103 5.50 -7.17 17.28
C HIS A 103 6.06 -8.15 16.24
N LEU A 104 6.71 -7.60 15.21
CA LEU A 104 7.23 -8.32 14.05
C LEU A 104 8.73 -8.62 14.17
#